data_AF-A0A439SEM5-F1
#
_entry.id   AF-A0A439SEM5-F1
#
_cell.length_a   1.000
_cell.length_b   1.000
_cell.length_c   1.000
_cell.angle_alpha   90.00
_cell.angle_beta   90.00
_cell.angle_gamma   90.00
#
_symmetry.space_group_name_H-M   'P 1'
#
loop_
_entity.id
_entity.type
_entity.pdbx_description
1 polymer ?
#
loop_
_entity_poly.entity_id
_entity_poly.type
_entity_poly.pdbx_seq_one_letter_code
_entity_poly.pdbx_strand_id
1 'polypeptide(L)'
;MKEEHIQPLLDLPVAVIVNFLKIGKWTGEAIALCEAHGKAWGQWGVLLRALGNEYPETTENPEISFNRRALSQHSRVKDVSFLLDHVLLVEHENGRTFRVAMLYQYDLCGDDVRMAWDDLGPFDLLLKTNPNGSILIDARQVGEALGIKVFGIKDMLAYLGKGKF
;
A
#
# COMPACT_ATOMS: atom_id res chain seq x y z
N MET A 1 3.50 19.35 -19.17
CA MET A 1 3.72 19.98 -17.85
C MET A 1 3.91 21.47 -18.08
N LYS A 2 3.14 22.34 -17.40
CA LYS A 2 3.53 23.74 -17.27
C LYS A 2 4.74 23.77 -16.33
N GLU A 3 5.80 24.48 -16.71
CA GLU A 3 6.90 24.77 -15.80
C GLU A 3 6.36 25.65 -14.68
N GLU A 4 6.31 25.12 -13.45
CA GLU A 4 6.04 25.95 -12.28
C GLU A 4 7.29 26.77 -11.96
N HIS A 5 7.18 28.08 -12.15
CA HIS A 5 8.29 29.01 -12.05
C HIS A 5 8.62 29.32 -10.58
N ILE A 6 9.83 28.95 -10.14
CA ILE A 6 10.28 29.08 -8.74
C ILE A 6 10.70 30.49 -8.33
N GLN A 7 10.87 31.41 -9.27
CA GLN A 7 11.45 32.74 -9.01
C GLN A 7 10.71 33.57 -7.95
N PRO A 8 9.38 33.54 -7.86
CA PRO A 8 8.67 34.24 -6.78
C PRO A 8 9.01 33.73 -5.36
N LEU A 9 9.58 32.52 -5.24
CA LEU A 9 9.92 31.92 -3.94
C LEU A 9 11.30 32.37 -3.43
N LEU A 10 12.17 32.90 -4.32
CA LEU A 10 13.55 33.26 -3.99
C LEU A 10 13.66 34.55 -3.18
N ASP A 11 12.68 35.44 -3.32
CA ASP A 11 12.62 36.71 -2.58
C ASP A 11 12.02 36.56 -1.18
N LEU A 12 11.57 35.35 -0.82
CA LEU A 12 11.01 35.05 0.50
C LEU A 12 12.15 34.73 1.49
N PRO A 13 12.02 35.09 2.78
CA PRO A 13 12.98 34.71 3.82
C PRO A 13 12.79 33.24 4.24
N VAL A 14 12.76 32.34 3.26
CA VAL A 14 12.61 30.90 3.46
C VAL A 14 13.97 30.25 3.54
N ALA A 15 14.14 29.34 4.51
CA ALA A 15 15.39 28.62 4.70
C ALA A 15 15.55 27.42 3.73
N VAL A 16 14.44 26.86 3.23
CA VAL A 16 14.43 25.65 2.38
C VAL A 16 13.25 25.69 1.40
N ILE A 17 13.51 25.43 0.12
CA ILE A 17 12.50 25.19 -0.93
C ILE A 17 12.70 23.77 -1.45
N VAL A 18 11.66 22.95 -1.46
CA VAL A 18 11.72 21.55 -1.95
C VAL A 18 10.59 21.25 -2.91
N ASN A 19 10.89 20.48 -3.97
CA ASN A 19 9.91 19.84 -4.83
C ASN A 19 10.11 18.32 -4.72
N PHE A 20 9.11 17.63 -4.18
CA PHE A 20 9.08 16.17 -4.19
C PHE A 20 7.74 15.73 -4.76
N LEU A 21 7.78 14.74 -5.66
CA LEU A 21 6.57 14.08 -6.13
C LEU A 21 5.91 13.42 -4.92
N LYS A 22 4.72 13.90 -4.56
CA LYS A 22 3.91 13.33 -3.48
C LYS A 22 3.56 11.86 -3.75
N ILE A 23 3.49 11.47 -5.02
CA ILE A 23 3.04 10.15 -5.49
C ILE A 23 4.19 9.50 -6.27
N GLY A 24 5.24 9.09 -5.55
CA GLY A 24 6.23 8.15 -6.08
C GLY A 24 5.76 6.72 -5.81
N LYS A 25 5.80 5.85 -6.83
CA LYS A 25 5.54 4.41 -6.69
C LYS A 25 6.85 3.65 -6.60
N TRP A 26 6.98 2.79 -5.59
CA TRP A 26 8.09 1.84 -5.54
C TRP A 26 7.72 0.54 -6.24
N THR A 27 8.64 0.02 -7.04
CA THR A 27 8.52 -1.34 -7.59
C THR A 27 8.90 -2.37 -6.52
N GLY A 28 8.32 -3.55 -6.61
CA GLY A 28 8.66 -4.68 -5.75
C GLY A 28 10.16 -5.01 -5.75
N GLU A 29 10.82 -4.91 -6.90
CA GLU A 29 12.26 -5.14 -7.04
C GLU A 29 13.10 -4.13 -6.25
N ALA A 30 12.76 -2.85 -6.34
CA ALA A 30 13.45 -1.80 -5.58
C ALA A 30 13.26 -1.99 -4.07
N ILE A 31 12.03 -2.34 -3.66
CA ILE A 31 11.71 -2.66 -2.26
C ILE A 31 12.53 -3.85 -1.77
N ALA A 32 12.54 -4.95 -2.52
CA ALA A 32 13.30 -6.15 -2.17
C ALA A 32 14.80 -5.87 -2.04
N LEU A 33 15.35 -5.04 -2.94
CA LEU A 33 16.76 -4.62 -2.87
C LEU A 33 17.06 -3.82 -1.60
N CYS A 34 16.18 -2.88 -1.22
CA CYS A 34 16.31 -2.13 0.02
C CYS A 34 16.27 -3.06 1.24
N GLU A 35 15.28 -3.96 1.32
CA GLU A 35 15.10 -4.89 2.44
C GLU A 35 16.29 -5.85 2.58
N ALA A 36 16.82 -6.36 1.47
CA ALA A 36 18.00 -7.22 1.46
C ALA A 36 19.27 -6.55 2.00
N HIS A 37 19.34 -5.21 1.97
CA HIS A 37 20.46 -4.41 2.47
C HIS A 37 20.16 -3.72 3.81
N GLY A 38 19.06 -4.08 4.48
CA GLY A 38 18.64 -3.47 5.74
C GLY A 38 18.42 -1.96 5.60
N LYS A 39 17.80 -1.53 4.49
CA LYS A 39 17.47 -0.12 4.23
C LYS A 39 15.97 0.09 4.33
N ALA A 40 15.56 1.09 5.11
CA ALA A 40 14.20 1.60 5.08
C ALA A 40 13.87 2.19 3.70
N TRP A 41 12.62 2.07 3.30
CA TRP A 41 12.09 2.57 2.05
C TRP A 41 10.66 3.08 2.26
N GLY A 42 10.19 3.95 1.38
CA GLY A 42 8.82 4.43 1.43
C GLY A 42 8.64 5.80 0.79
N GLN A 43 7.45 6.34 0.95
CA GLN A 43 7.10 7.67 0.48
C GLN A 43 7.56 8.75 1.46
N TRP A 44 7.26 10.01 1.14
CA TRP A 44 7.60 11.17 1.96
C TRP A 44 7.26 11.03 3.45
N GLY A 45 6.12 10.43 3.78
CA GLY A 45 5.71 10.19 5.17
C GLY A 45 6.65 9.25 5.94
N VAL A 46 7.31 8.31 5.26
CA VAL A 46 8.32 7.44 5.87
C VAL A 46 9.61 8.21 6.10
N LEU A 47 10.06 9.01 5.13
CA LEU A 47 11.24 9.86 5.29
C LEU A 47 11.11 10.79 6.50
N LEU A 48 9.97 11.48 6.62
CA LEU A 48 9.71 12.37 7.76
C LEU A 48 9.74 11.64 9.10
N ARG A 49 9.24 10.40 9.17
CA ARG A 49 9.36 9.58 10.39
C ARG A 49 10.81 9.19 10.67
N ALA A 50 11.55 8.80 9.63
CA ALA A 50 12.92 8.34 9.77
C ALA A 50 13.85 9.44 10.32
N LEU A 51 13.62 10.71 9.96
CA LEU A 51 14.40 11.85 10.47
C LEU A 51 14.37 12.00 12.00
N GLY A 52 13.30 11.54 12.66
CA GLY A 52 13.14 11.59 14.10
C GLY A 52 13.48 10.29 14.83
N ASN A 53 13.93 9.25 14.11
CA ASN A 53 14.19 7.93 14.67
C ASN A 53 15.70 7.76 14.95
N GLU A 54 16.05 7.17 16.10
CA GLU A 54 17.43 6.81 16.44
C GLU A 54 18.00 5.79 15.44
N TYR A 55 17.15 4.90 14.93
CA TYR A 55 17.47 3.84 13.96
C TYR A 55 16.64 4.01 12.68
N PRO A 56 16.95 5.01 11.82
CA PRO A 56 16.13 5.37 10.67
C PRO A 56 15.91 4.21 9.68
N GLU A 57 16.87 3.29 9.56
CA GLU A 57 16.80 2.10 8.73
C GLU A 57 15.71 1.09 9.15
N THR A 58 15.19 1.21 10.37
CA THR A 58 14.07 0.38 10.88
C THR A 58 12.70 1.00 10.60
N THR A 59 12.64 2.17 9.98
CA THR A 59 11.38 2.90 9.78
C THR A 59 10.52 2.22 8.73
N GLU A 60 9.31 1.84 9.13
CA GLU A 60 8.32 1.20 8.25
C GLU A 60 7.17 2.16 7.93
N ASN A 61 6.47 1.91 6.81
CA ASN A 61 5.18 2.53 6.55
C ASN A 61 4.07 1.83 7.39
N PRO A 62 3.47 2.51 8.40
CA PRO A 62 2.46 1.89 9.25
C PRO A 62 1.18 1.53 8.50
N GLU A 63 0.91 2.16 7.35
CA GLU A 63 -0.25 1.84 6.51
C GLU A 63 -0.13 0.44 5.87
N ILE A 64 1.09 -0.11 5.82
CA ILE A 64 1.42 -1.36 5.13
C ILE A 64 1.89 -2.42 6.13
N SER A 65 2.82 -2.07 7.03
CA SER A 65 3.65 -3.07 7.71
C SER A 65 2.89 -4.00 8.64
N PHE A 66 1.84 -3.50 9.31
CA PHE A 66 0.94 -4.34 10.09
C PHE A 66 0.25 -5.41 9.22
N ASN A 67 -0.34 -5.00 8.10
CA ASN A 67 -1.11 -5.88 7.22
C ASN A 67 -0.21 -6.90 6.51
N ARG A 68 0.96 -6.46 6.01
CA ARG A 68 1.95 -7.36 5.43
C ARG A 68 2.36 -8.44 6.44
N ARG A 69 2.76 -8.04 7.65
CA ARG A 69 3.14 -8.98 8.72
C ARG A 69 2.01 -9.96 9.07
N ALA A 70 0.79 -9.48 9.19
CA ALA A 70 -0.37 -10.34 9.48
C ALA A 70 -0.61 -11.39 8.38
N LEU A 71 -0.44 -11.02 7.11
CA LEU A 71 -0.50 -11.95 5.99
C LEU A 71 0.65 -12.95 6.01
N SER A 72 1.89 -12.48 6.23
CA SER A 72 3.09 -13.34 6.28
C SER A 72 3.06 -14.35 7.43
N GLN A 73 2.39 -14.02 8.54
CA GLN A 73 2.25 -14.91 9.70
C GLN A 73 1.07 -15.88 9.59
N HIS A 74 0.23 -15.75 8.56
CA HIS A 74 -0.95 -16.59 8.39
C HIS A 74 -0.55 -18.00 7.93
N SER A 75 -1.03 -19.05 8.60
CA SER A 75 -0.60 -20.44 8.37
C SER A 75 -0.83 -20.98 6.95
N ARG A 76 -1.78 -20.38 6.22
CA ARG A 76 -2.10 -20.74 4.82
C ARG A 76 -1.36 -19.90 3.77
N VAL A 77 -0.53 -18.96 4.20
CA VAL A 77 0.26 -18.09 3.32
C VAL A 77 1.69 -18.63 3.32
N LYS A 78 2.21 -18.90 2.14
CA LYS A 78 3.55 -19.42 1.91
C LYS A 78 4.57 -18.29 1.74
N ASP A 79 4.21 -17.23 1.02
CA ASP A 79 5.07 -16.08 0.78
C ASP A 79 4.26 -14.79 0.67
N VAL A 80 4.89 -13.67 1.05
CA VAL A 80 4.37 -12.32 0.84
C VAL A 80 5.49 -11.41 0.36
N SER A 81 5.37 -10.94 -0.87
CA SER A 81 6.30 -10.00 -1.50
C SER A 81 5.56 -8.79 -2.05
N PHE A 82 6.29 -7.74 -2.42
CA PHE A 82 5.71 -6.58 -3.08
C PHE A 82 5.73 -6.76 -4.60
N LEU A 83 4.64 -6.39 -5.25
CA LEU A 83 4.62 -6.05 -6.69
C LEU A 83 4.90 -4.56 -6.86
N LEU A 84 4.20 -3.75 -6.06
CA LEU A 84 4.34 -2.30 -5.91
C LEU A 84 4.22 -1.98 -4.41
N ASP A 85 4.64 -0.80 -3.95
CA ASP A 85 4.45 -0.38 -2.56
C ASP A 85 3.02 -0.58 -2.00
N HIS A 86 2.00 -0.41 -2.82
CA HIS A 86 0.59 -0.59 -2.44
C HIS A 86 -0.04 -1.89 -2.97
N VAL A 87 0.75 -2.79 -3.58
CA VAL A 87 0.26 -4.07 -4.12
C VAL A 87 1.18 -5.21 -3.67
N LEU A 88 0.65 -6.12 -2.86
CA LEU A 88 1.35 -7.34 -2.45
C LEU A 88 1.08 -8.48 -3.43
N LEU A 89 2.06 -9.36 -3.60
CA LEU A 89 1.87 -10.72 -4.07
C LEU A 89 1.79 -11.62 -2.84
N VAL A 90 0.64 -12.30 -2.68
CA VAL A 90 0.40 -13.24 -1.58
C VAL A 90 0.29 -14.63 -2.17
N GLU A 91 1.31 -15.47 -1.94
CA GLU A 91 1.28 -16.88 -2.35
C GLU A 91 0.60 -17.70 -1.26
N HIS A 92 -0.53 -18.33 -1.60
CA HIS A 92 -1.21 -19.26 -0.72
C HIS A 92 -0.57 -20.66 -0.81
N GLU A 93 -0.65 -21.45 0.26
CA GLU A 93 -0.03 -22.80 0.34
C GLU A 93 -0.51 -23.79 -0.75
N ASN A 94 -1.64 -23.50 -1.39
CA ASN A 94 -2.19 -24.31 -2.49
C ASN A 94 -1.63 -23.92 -3.87
N GLY A 95 -0.66 -22.99 -3.92
CA GLY A 95 -0.02 -22.51 -5.14
C GLY A 95 -0.73 -21.36 -5.84
N ARG A 96 -1.88 -20.88 -5.35
CA ARG A 96 -2.53 -19.69 -5.90
C ARG A 96 -1.85 -18.43 -5.39
N THR A 97 -1.51 -17.52 -6.30
CA THR A 97 -0.98 -16.20 -5.97
C THR A 97 -2.07 -15.15 -6.16
N PHE A 98 -2.25 -14.28 -5.18
CA PHE A 98 -3.15 -13.13 -5.25
C PHE A 98 -2.36 -11.84 -5.35
N ARG A 99 -2.81 -10.94 -6.22
CA ARG A 99 -2.47 -9.52 -6.17
C ARG A 99 -3.40 -8.84 -5.18
N VAL A 100 -2.83 -8.29 -4.11
CA VAL A 100 -3.58 -7.66 -3.03
C VAL A 100 -3.27 -6.17 -3.00
N ALA A 101 -4.18 -5.35 -3.50
CA ALA A 101 -4.09 -3.90 -3.40
C ALA A 101 -4.42 -3.44 -1.98
N MET A 102 -3.68 -2.45 -1.47
CA MET A 102 -3.82 -1.92 -0.11
C MET A 102 -4.21 -0.44 -0.16
N LEU A 103 -5.29 -0.07 0.53
CA LEU A 103 -5.74 1.32 0.62
C LEU A 103 -5.97 1.76 2.07
N TYR A 104 -5.40 2.92 2.42
CA TYR A 104 -5.53 3.53 3.74
C TYR A 104 -6.68 4.55 3.82
N GLN A 105 -7.89 4.15 3.41
CA GLN A 105 -9.08 5.03 3.48
C GLN A 105 -9.82 4.87 4.80
N TYR A 106 -10.34 5.97 5.37
CA TYR A 106 -11.19 5.90 6.57
C TYR A 106 -12.50 5.18 6.25
N ASP A 107 -13.30 5.75 5.33
CA ASP A 107 -14.42 5.07 4.71
C ASP A 107 -14.04 4.75 3.26
N LEU A 108 -13.98 3.47 2.93
CA LEU A 108 -13.65 3.01 1.59
C LEU A 108 -14.93 3.00 0.74
N CYS A 109 -15.00 3.82 -0.30
CA CYS A 109 -16.13 3.94 -1.21
C CYS A 109 -15.85 3.33 -2.59
N GLY A 110 -16.86 3.25 -3.46
CA GLY A 110 -16.73 2.69 -4.80
C GLY A 110 -15.75 3.45 -5.69
N ASP A 111 -15.65 4.77 -5.55
CA ASP A 111 -14.73 5.59 -6.35
C ASP A 111 -13.27 5.33 -5.97
N ASP A 112 -12.97 5.11 -4.68
CA ASP A 112 -11.63 4.69 -4.24
C ASP A 112 -11.20 3.37 -4.91
N VAL A 113 -12.14 2.42 -5.05
CA VAL A 113 -11.89 1.13 -5.69
C VAL A 113 -11.56 1.32 -7.18
N ARG A 114 -12.32 2.16 -7.89
CA ARG A 114 -12.06 2.45 -9.32
C ARG A 114 -10.71 3.15 -9.50
N MET A 115 -10.44 4.18 -8.69
CA MET A 115 -9.17 4.90 -8.74
C MET A 115 -7.99 3.98 -8.48
N ALA A 116 -8.10 3.07 -7.50
CA ALA A 116 -7.06 2.10 -7.23
C ALA A 116 -6.89 1.10 -8.39
N TRP A 117 -7.97 0.66 -9.03
CA TRP A 117 -7.90 -0.20 -10.21
C TRP A 117 -7.17 0.47 -11.37
N ASP A 118 -7.51 1.74 -11.64
CA ASP A 118 -6.89 2.51 -12.72
C ASP A 118 -5.41 2.83 -12.42
N ASP A 119 -5.08 3.10 -11.16
CA ASP A 119 -3.74 3.51 -10.74
C ASP A 119 -2.78 2.32 -10.53
N LEU A 120 -3.25 1.25 -9.90
CA LEU A 120 -2.44 0.09 -9.51
C LEU A 120 -2.51 -1.05 -10.53
N GLY A 121 -3.43 -0.95 -11.49
CA GLY A 121 -3.75 -2.00 -12.45
C GLY A 121 -4.59 -3.13 -11.85
N PRO A 122 -4.90 -4.18 -12.63
CA PRO A 122 -5.74 -5.29 -12.17
C PRO A 122 -5.14 -6.06 -10.99
N PHE A 123 -5.94 -6.22 -9.93
CA PHE A 123 -5.64 -7.01 -8.74
C PHE A 123 -6.80 -7.94 -8.39
N ASP A 124 -6.59 -8.93 -7.53
CA ASP A 124 -7.61 -9.93 -7.17
C ASP A 124 -8.40 -9.52 -5.91
N LEU A 125 -7.68 -8.95 -4.95
CA LEU A 125 -8.19 -8.61 -3.62
C LEU A 125 -7.85 -7.15 -3.28
N LEU A 126 -8.76 -6.47 -2.62
CA LEU A 126 -8.53 -5.15 -2.03
C LEU A 126 -8.58 -5.25 -0.51
N LEU A 127 -7.51 -4.81 0.14
CA LEU A 127 -7.38 -4.72 1.59
C LEU A 127 -7.48 -3.26 2.04
N LYS A 128 -8.53 -2.94 2.80
CA LYS A 128 -8.59 -1.69 3.56
C LYS A 128 -7.65 -1.80 4.76
N THR A 129 -6.57 -1.03 4.74
CA THR A 129 -5.50 -1.13 5.75
C THR A 129 -5.73 -0.21 6.96
N ASN A 130 -6.56 0.83 6.81
CA ASN A 130 -6.98 1.65 7.94
C ASN A 130 -7.99 0.86 8.79
N PRO A 131 -7.70 0.56 10.07
CA PRO A 131 -8.60 -0.20 10.92
C PRO A 131 -9.83 0.59 11.38
N ASN A 132 -9.83 1.91 11.21
CA ASN A 132 -10.93 2.80 11.58
C ASN A 132 -11.85 3.06 10.38
N GLY A 133 -13.12 3.34 10.65
CA GLY A 133 -14.15 3.56 9.61
C GLY A 133 -14.58 2.28 8.92
N SER A 134 -15.28 2.40 7.79
CA SER A 134 -16.05 1.29 7.19
C SER A 134 -15.66 0.98 5.74
N ILE A 135 -16.00 -0.23 5.29
CA ILE A 135 -16.09 -0.55 3.87
C ILE A 135 -17.54 -0.32 3.47
N LEU A 136 -17.79 0.70 2.66
CA LEU A 136 -19.14 1.06 2.23
C LEU A 136 -19.70 0.03 1.26
N ILE A 137 -21.04 0.01 1.12
CA ILE A 137 -21.74 -0.99 0.30
C ILE A 137 -21.36 -0.85 -1.18
N ASP A 138 -21.26 0.39 -1.65
CA ASP A 138 -20.87 0.71 -3.03
C ASP A 138 -19.46 0.22 -3.36
N ALA A 139 -18.50 0.26 -2.42
CA ALA A 139 -17.17 -0.32 -2.60
C ALA A 139 -17.23 -1.82 -2.90
N ARG A 140 -18.12 -2.56 -2.23
CA ARG A 140 -18.33 -3.99 -2.48
C ARG A 140 -18.99 -4.24 -3.83
N GLN A 141 -19.98 -3.41 -4.20
CA GLN A 141 -20.67 -3.52 -5.50
C GLN A 141 -19.72 -3.25 -6.67
N VAL A 142 -18.88 -2.22 -6.56
CA VAL A 142 -17.84 -1.94 -7.57
C VAL A 142 -16.83 -3.07 -7.62
N GLY A 143 -16.41 -3.59 -6.46
CA GLY A 143 -15.52 -4.74 -6.40
C GLY A 143 -16.07 -5.96 -7.13
N GLU A 144 -17.34 -6.31 -6.88
CA GLU A 144 -18.03 -7.40 -7.56
C GLU A 144 -18.11 -7.18 -9.07
N ALA A 145 -18.42 -5.96 -9.52
CA ALA A 145 -18.45 -5.63 -10.94
C ALA A 145 -17.08 -5.73 -11.63
N LEU A 146 -15.98 -5.50 -10.90
CA LEU A 146 -14.61 -5.66 -11.37
C LEU A 146 -14.05 -7.09 -11.18
N GLY A 147 -14.83 -7.99 -10.56
CA GLY A 147 -14.39 -9.36 -10.27
C GLY A 147 -13.40 -9.49 -9.11
N ILE A 148 -13.31 -8.47 -8.24
CA ILE A 148 -12.41 -8.43 -7.08
C ILE A 148 -13.18 -8.59 -5.77
N LYS A 149 -12.48 -8.98 -4.70
CA LYS A 149 -13.07 -9.02 -3.35
C LYS A 149 -12.47 -7.95 -2.45
N VAL A 150 -13.33 -7.26 -1.71
CA VAL A 150 -12.97 -6.14 -0.83
C VAL A 150 -13.08 -6.56 0.64
N PHE A 151 -11.99 -6.41 1.39
CA PHE A 151 -11.86 -6.91 2.76
C PHE A 151 -11.18 -5.90 3.70
N GLY A 152 -11.52 -6.00 4.98
CA GLY A 152 -10.60 -5.61 6.06
C GLY A 152 -9.72 -6.79 6.45
N ILE A 153 -8.68 -6.55 7.25
CA ILE A 153 -7.68 -7.59 7.56
C ILE A 153 -8.27 -8.88 8.14
N LYS A 154 -9.22 -8.77 9.08
CA LYS A 154 -9.87 -9.93 9.70
C LYS A 154 -10.59 -10.81 8.66
N ASP A 155 -11.35 -10.19 7.76
CA ASP A 155 -12.10 -10.90 6.73
C ASP A 155 -11.18 -11.50 5.66
N MET A 156 -10.09 -10.80 5.34
CA MET A 156 -9.06 -11.31 4.43
C MET A 156 -8.37 -12.56 4.99
N LEU A 157 -7.95 -12.54 6.26
CA LEU A 157 -7.34 -13.71 6.90
C LEU A 157 -8.34 -14.88 6.96
N ALA A 158 -9.61 -14.61 7.30
CA ALA A 158 -10.65 -15.64 7.27
C ALA A 158 -10.90 -16.19 5.86
N TYR A 159 -10.84 -15.35 4.83
CA TYR A 159 -10.97 -15.74 3.44
C TYR A 159 -9.82 -16.67 3.01
N LEU A 160 -8.58 -16.29 3.31
CA LEU A 160 -7.41 -17.12 3.05
C LEU A 160 -7.48 -18.45 3.83
N GLY A 161 -7.89 -18.41 5.10
CA GLY A 161 -8.07 -19.59 5.95
C GLY A 161 -9.05 -20.63 5.37
N LYS A 162 -10.06 -20.21 4.62
CA LYS A 162 -11.03 -21.13 3.97
C LYS A 162 -10.42 -21.89 2.80
N GLY A 163 -9.46 -21.31 2.08
CA GLY A 163 -8.79 -21.93 0.94
C GLY A 163 -9.69 -22.28 -0.26
N LYS A 164 -10.94 -21.77 -0.31
CA LYS A 164 -11.91 -22.01 -1.39
C LYS A 164 -12.08 -20.71 -2.18
N PHE A 165 -11.53 -20.67 -3.38
CA PHE A 165 -11.35 -19.46 -4.18
C PHE A 165 -11.81 -19.62 -5.62
#